data_AF-A0A963W853-F1
#
_entry.id   AF-A0A963W853-F1
#
_cell.length_a   1.000
_cell.length_b   1.000
_cell.length_c   1.000
_cell.angle_alpha   90.00
_cell.angle_beta   90.00
_cell.angle_gamma   90.00
#
_symmetry.space_group_name_H-M   'P 1'
#
loop_
_entity.id
_entity.type
_entity.pdbx_description
1 polymer ?
#
loop_
_entity_poly.entity_id
_entity_poly.type
_entity_poly.pdbx_seq_one_letter_code
_entity_poly.pdbx_strand_id
1 'polypeptide(L)'
;VISDNQAVEGFDLANPGTGPGGMLPLHDRCLFRLGVHLGELWWLTELAEYLDAKGRHAFLLTAPPLRLPGAAGSPATPVATV
;
A
#
# COMPACT_ATOMS: atom_id res chain seq x y z
N VAL A 1 -3.49 3.33 1.12
CA VAL A 1 -2.56 3.51 -0.03
C VAL A 1 -1.97 2.15 -0.37
N ILE A 2 -1.77 1.83 -1.64
CA ILE A 2 -1.18 0.55 -2.06
C ILE A 2 -0.03 0.78 -3.04
N SER A 3 0.92 -0.14 -3.09
CA SER A 3 2.00 -0.16 -4.08
C SER A 3 2.46 -1.57 -4.42
N ASP A 4 3.11 -1.70 -5.58
CA ASP A 4 3.80 -2.91 -6.05
C ASP A 4 5.28 -2.99 -5.62
N ASN A 5 5.73 -2.07 -4.76
CA ASN A 5 7.05 -2.09 -4.14
C ASN A 5 7.02 -2.71 -2.73
N GLN A 6 8.19 -2.78 -2.08
CA GLN A 6 8.34 -3.44 -0.77
C GLN A 6 7.83 -2.67 0.44
N ALA A 7 7.67 -1.34 0.37
CA ALA A 7 7.52 -0.53 1.58
C ALA A 7 6.67 0.74 1.43
N VAL A 8 5.86 0.91 0.36
CA VAL A 8 5.10 2.12 -0.06
C VAL A 8 5.86 3.45 -0.16
N GLU A 9 7.00 3.59 0.50
CA GLU A 9 7.91 4.71 0.55
C GLU A 9 9.36 4.23 0.37
N GLY A 10 10.22 5.15 -0.04
CA GLY A 10 11.65 4.88 -0.16
C GLY A 10 12.33 4.88 1.20
N PHE A 11 13.27 3.96 1.38
CA PHE A 11 14.07 3.86 2.59
C PHE A 11 15.54 4.18 2.29
N ASP A 12 16.07 5.24 2.91
CA ASP A 12 17.49 5.60 2.81
C ASP A 12 18.28 5.01 3.99
N LEU A 13 18.98 3.90 3.74
CA LEU A 13 19.86 3.26 4.72
C LEU A 13 21.07 4.13 5.11
N ALA A 14 21.52 5.02 4.22
CA ALA A 14 22.68 5.87 4.46
C ALA A 14 22.30 7.08 5.33
N ASN A 15 21.05 7.53 5.25
CA ASN A 15 20.51 8.60 6.07
C ASN A 15 19.15 8.21 6.66
N PRO A 16 19.13 7.31 7.65
CA PRO A 16 17.89 6.89 8.31
C PRO A 16 17.36 8.09 9.08
N GLY A 17 16.34 8.76 8.52
CA GLY A 17 15.85 10.04 8.99
C GLY A 17 15.67 10.09 10.51
N THR A 18 16.32 11.06 11.16
CA THR A 18 16.26 11.28 12.62
C THR A 18 15.22 12.32 13.03
N GLY A 19 14.42 12.78 12.06
CA GLY A 19 13.41 13.82 12.27
C GLY A 19 12.12 13.32 12.95
N PRO A 20 11.14 14.22 13.19
CA PRO A 20 9.91 13.91 13.92
C PRO A 20 8.95 12.89 13.28
N GLY A 21 9.23 12.43 12.06
CA GLY A 21 8.51 11.34 11.37
C GLY A 21 9.24 9.98 11.47
N GLY A 22 10.38 9.94 12.15
CA GLY A 22 11.24 8.78 12.20
C GLY A 22 11.77 8.37 10.83
N MET A 23 12.14 7.10 10.74
CA MET A 23 12.79 6.48 9.59
C MET A 23 11.83 6.19 8.42
N LEU A 24 10.52 6.15 8.71
CA LEU A 24 9.45 5.82 7.78
C LEU A 24 8.30 6.86 7.93
N PRO A 25 8.50 8.08 7.44
CA PRO A 25 7.58 9.18 7.66
C PRO A 25 6.19 8.95 7.05
N LEU A 26 6.08 8.22 5.94
CA LEU A 26 4.78 7.88 5.36
C LEU A 26 4.04 6.86 6.22
N HIS A 27 4.72 5.82 6.70
CA HIS A 27 4.12 4.87 7.65
C HIS A 27 3.62 5.55 8.91
N ASP A 28 4.44 6.40 9.54
CA ASP A 28 4.05 7.11 10.76
C ASP A 28 2.80 7.96 10.52
N ARG A 29 2.80 8.74 9.43
CA ARG A 29 1.69 9.62 9.11
C ARG A 29 0.42 8.83 8.77
N CYS A 30 0.52 7.80 7.94
CA CYS A 30 -0.64 7.02 7.50
C CYS A 30 -1.21 6.17 8.64
N LEU A 31 -0.41 5.31 9.26
CA LEU A 31 -0.91 4.32 10.23
C LEU A 31 -1.30 4.97 11.56
N PHE A 32 -0.45 5.83 12.11
CA PHE A 32 -0.63 6.31 13.48
C PHE A 32 -1.35 7.66 13.57
N ARG A 33 -1.13 8.56 12.61
CA ARG A 33 -1.71 9.91 12.67
C ARG A 33 -3.04 10.04 11.90
N LEU A 34 -3.20 9.30 10.80
CA LEU A 34 -4.37 9.41 9.92
C LEU A 34 -5.29 8.18 9.95
N GLY A 35 -4.83 7.04 10.47
CA GLY A 35 -5.60 5.79 10.44
C GLY A 35 -5.80 5.22 9.03
N VAL A 36 -4.88 5.51 8.10
CA VAL A 36 -4.91 5.06 6.71
C VAL A 36 -4.09 3.78 6.57
N HIS A 37 -4.73 2.71 6.10
CA HIS A 37 -4.06 1.44 5.83
C HIS A 37 -3.09 1.53 4.63
N LEU A 38 -2.02 0.74 4.72
CA LEU A 38 -0.99 0.57 3.70
C LEU A 38 -1.02 -0.87 3.15
N GLY A 39 -0.81 -1.02 1.85
CA GLY A 39 -0.69 -2.31 1.18
C GLY A 39 0.57 -2.34 0.32
N GLU A 40 1.38 -3.37 0.52
CA GLU A 40 2.69 -3.51 -0.10
C GLU A 40 2.74 -4.80 -0.91
N LEU A 41 3.68 -4.88 -1.87
CA LEU A 41 3.91 -6.07 -2.70
C LEU A 41 2.70 -6.49 -3.54
N TRP A 42 1.89 -5.53 -3.98
CA TRP A 42 0.77 -5.82 -4.87
C TRP A 42 1.26 -6.13 -6.28
N TRP A 43 0.54 -6.99 -7.00
CA TRP A 43 0.79 -7.21 -8.43
C TRP A 43 -0.12 -6.31 -9.25
N LEU A 44 0.43 -5.21 -9.79
CA LEU A 44 -0.35 -4.16 -10.44
C LEU A 44 -0.16 -4.07 -11.96
N THR A 45 0.86 -4.73 -12.53
CA THR A 45 1.26 -4.59 -13.93
C THR A 45 0.10 -4.83 -14.90
N GLU A 46 -0.56 -5.99 -14.82
CA GLU A 46 -1.65 -6.35 -15.74
C GLU A 46 -2.85 -5.40 -15.61
N LEU A 47 -3.14 -4.94 -14.39
CA LEU A 47 -4.22 -3.98 -14.15
C LEU A 47 -3.87 -2.61 -14.74
N ALA A 48 -2.64 -2.14 -14.56
CA ALA A 48 -2.18 -0.87 -15.09
C ALA A 48 -2.24 -0.85 -16.61
N GLU A 49 -1.77 -1.91 -17.28
CA GLU A 49 -1.85 -2.08 -18.74
C GLU A 49 -3.30 -2.08 -19.23
N TYR A 50 -4.18 -2.82 -18.56
CA TYR A 50 -5.61 -2.85 -18.91
C TYR A 50 -6.25 -1.45 -18.80
N LEU A 51 -5.99 -0.76 -17.68
CA LEU A 51 -6.56 0.55 -17.38
C LEU A 51 -6.09 1.63 -18.37
N ASP A 52 -4.79 1.63 -18.70
CA ASP A 52 -4.21 2.54 -19.70
C ASP A 52 -4.83 2.32 -21.09
N ALA A 53 -4.93 1.06 -21.53
CA ALA A 53 -5.56 0.72 -22.81
C ALA A 53 -7.06 1.10 -22.89
N LYS A 54 -7.73 1.28 -21.74
CA LYS A 54 -9.13 1.74 -21.64
C LYS A 54 -9.26 3.23 -21.32
N GLY A 55 -8.16 3.96 -21.14
CA GLY A 55 -8.17 5.37 -20.75
C GLY A 55 -8.90 5.62 -19.42
N ARG A 56 -8.79 4.68 -18.46
CA ARG A 56 -9.47 4.74 -17.15
C ARG A 56 -8.45 4.56 -16.04
N HIS A 57 -8.74 5.11 -14.86
CA HIS A 57 -7.92 4.93 -13.66
C HIS A 57 -8.72 4.47 -12.44
N ALA A 58 -10.01 4.19 -12.63
CA ALA A 58 -10.95 3.83 -11.56
C ALA A 58 -11.60 2.47 -11.84
N PHE A 59 -11.64 1.66 -10.79
CA PHE A 59 -12.17 0.31 -10.75
C PHE A 59 -12.68 0.00 -9.34
N LEU A 60 -13.50 -1.04 -9.19
CA LEU A 60 -13.91 -1.51 -7.86
C LEU A 60 -12.82 -2.41 -7.29
N LEU A 61 -12.30 -2.06 -6.11
CA LEU A 61 -11.33 -2.87 -5.40
C LEU A 61 -11.99 -3.69 -4.29
N THR A 62 -11.80 -5.01 -4.33
CA THR A 62 -12.16 -5.92 -3.24
C THR A 62 -10.88 -6.52 -2.65
N ALA A 63 -10.52 -6.13 -1.43
CA ALA A 63 -9.30 -6.60 -0.77
C ALA A 63 -9.51 -6.83 0.74
N PRO A 64 -10.40 -7.78 1.12
CA PRO A 64 -10.64 -8.05 2.52
C PRO A 64 -9.40 -8.67 3.19
N PRO A 65 -9.07 -8.27 4.43
CA PRO A 65 -8.07 -8.96 5.22
C PRO A 65 -8.62 -10.30 5.73
N LEU A 66 -7.72 -11.22 6.10
CA LEU A 66 -8.07 -12.39 6.88
C LEU A 66 -8.54 -11.99 8.27
N ARG A 67 -9.41 -12.82 8.88
CA ARG A 67 -9.84 -12.65 10.27
C ARG A 67 -8.75 -13.13 11.22
N LEU A 68 -7.82 -12.25 11.55
CA LEU A 68 -6.68 -12.49 12.45
C LEU A 68 -6.72 -11.54 13.66
N PRO A 69 -7.52 -11.83 14.71
CA PRO A 69 -7.63 -10.95 15.87
C PRO A 69 -6.26 -10.69 16.53
N GLY A 70 -5.95 -9.41 16.77
CA GLY A 70 -4.69 -8.97 17.39
C GLY A 70 -3.52 -8.81 16.43
N ALA A 71 -3.66 -9.18 15.15
CA ALA A 71 -2.62 -8.95 14.15
C ALA A 71 -2.53 -7.47 13.73
N ALA A 72 -1.31 -6.99 13.47
CA ALA A 72 -1.07 -5.63 12.97
C ALA A 72 -1.38 -5.46 11.46
N GLY A 73 -1.56 -6.57 10.75
CA GLY A 73 -1.83 -6.61 9.32
C GLY A 73 -2.29 -8.00 8.88
N SER A 74 -2.57 -8.14 7.60
CA SER A 74 -3.00 -9.42 7.01
C SER A 74 -2.53 -9.49 5.57
N PRO A 75 -2.17 -10.69 5.06
CA PRO A 75 -2.18 -10.90 3.62
C PRO A 75 -3.60 -10.68 3.07
N ALA A 76 -3.68 -10.32 1.79
CA ALA A 76 -4.93 -10.18 1.06
C ALA A 76 -4.81 -10.87 -0.29
N THR A 77 -5.96 -11.26 -0.87
CA THR A 77 -6.07 -11.65 -2.28
C THR A 77 -6.91 -10.58 -2.97
N PRO A 78 -6.32 -9.43 -3.32
CA PRO A 78 -7.06 -8.31 -3.87
C PRO A 78 -7.57 -8.62 -5.28
N VAL A 79 -8.79 -8.20 -5.57
CA VAL A 79 -9.42 -8.31 -6.88
C VAL A 79 -9.84 -6.92 -7.35
N ALA A 80 -9.38 -6.54 -8.54
CA ALA A 80 -9.89 -5.39 -9.27
C ALA A 80 -11.00 -5.83 -10.22
N THR A 81 -12.18 -5.22 -10.11
CA THR A 81 -13.30 -5.42 -11.03
C THR A 81 -13.38 -4.22 -11.98
N VAL A 82 -13.20 -4.47 -13.27
CA VAL A 82 -12.98 -3.46 -14.32
C VAL A 82 -14.04 -3.45 -15.42
#